data_AF-A0A8H7PEN6-F1
#
_entry.id   AF-A0A8H7PEN6-F1
#
_cell.length_a   1.000
_cell.length_b   1.000
_cell.length_c   1.000
_cell.angle_alpha   90.00
_cell.angle_beta   90.00
_cell.angle_gamma   90.00
#
_symmetry.space_group_name_H-M   'P 1'
#
loop_
_entity.id
_entity.type
_entity.pdbx_description
1 polymer ?
#
loop_
_entity_poly.entity_id
_entity_poly.type
_entity_poly.pdbx_seq_one_letter_code
_entity_poly.pdbx_strand_id
1 'polypeptide(L)'
;MKASLLALALAFLATSVTAETCSSVYGQCGGKGWKGPTCCASGSSCVAQSGSVYYSQCLPKSSGNKDAAKTTTKHKTTTTKKATHKASTTKKTTKKAATTKKHTTTSKKAVTSKKTTTSSKKATATSAVKASSSLTPVSGGKSGTGTTTRYWDCCKASCSWSGKGSVTAPVNSCAANGVSVLSPDVASGCNGGSAYMCNDQQPWAVNDNLAYGFAAATIAGLTEQDWCCTCYALKFTSTSIAGKTLVVQVTNTGGDLGSNQFDLQLPGGGVGIFNGCQSQWNAPSQGWGAQYGGVSSLSACSSLPSALQPGCKFRFGWFEGADNPSVSFEQVVCPAELVAKTGCARK
;
A
#
# COMPACT_ATOMS: atom_id res chain seq x y z
N MET A 1 47.38 53.40 32.82
CA MET A 1 46.30 53.79 33.76
C MET A 1 45.02 53.08 33.32
N LYS A 2 44.34 52.43 34.27
CA LYS A 2 43.19 51.53 34.08
C LYS A 2 41.87 52.31 34.11
N ALA A 3 40.92 51.99 33.21
CA ALA A 3 39.47 52.20 33.34
C ALA A 3 38.82 51.33 32.23
N SER A 4 38.15 50.20 32.47
CA SER A 4 36.98 49.87 33.29
C SER A 4 35.71 50.64 32.89
N LEU A 5 34.87 50.00 32.07
CA LEU A 5 33.42 50.26 32.00
C LEU A 5 32.70 48.99 31.54
N LEU A 6 32.01 48.39 32.50
CA LEU A 6 31.06 47.29 32.41
C LEU A 6 29.76 47.82 31.79
N ALA A 7 29.20 47.15 30.78
CA ALA A 7 27.80 47.34 30.37
C ALA A 7 27.11 45.97 30.36
N LEU A 8 26.23 45.80 31.34
CA LEU A 8 25.42 44.63 31.62
C LEU A 8 24.20 44.63 30.66
N ALA A 9 24.12 43.68 29.74
CA ALA A 9 22.93 43.47 28.92
C ALA A 9 22.10 42.31 29.50
N LEU A 10 20.92 42.63 30.03
CA LEU A 10 19.94 41.70 30.55
C LEU A 10 19.45 40.75 29.44
N ALA A 11 19.63 39.45 29.66
CA ALA A 11 19.02 38.40 28.85
C ALA A 11 17.51 38.29 29.19
N PHE A 12 16.66 38.69 28.25
CA PHE A 12 15.23 38.35 28.26
C PHE A 12 15.07 36.87 27.87
N LEU A 13 14.89 35.98 28.85
CA LEU A 13 14.34 34.65 28.60
C LEU A 13 12.83 34.79 28.37
N ALA A 14 12.41 34.80 27.11
CA ALA A 14 11.03 34.57 26.73
C ALA A 14 10.74 33.06 26.85
N THR A 15 10.13 32.63 27.94
CA THR A 15 9.53 31.30 28.04
C THR A 15 8.22 31.30 27.26
N SER A 16 8.29 30.91 25.99
CA SER A 16 7.11 30.56 25.21
C SER A 16 6.46 29.31 25.81
N VAL A 17 5.42 29.51 26.61
CA VAL A 17 4.48 28.46 26.99
C VAL A 17 3.68 28.12 25.74
N THR A 18 4.13 27.12 24.99
CA THR A 18 3.34 26.54 23.91
C THR A 18 2.16 25.82 24.56
N ALA A 19 0.95 26.29 24.30
CA ALA A 19 -0.26 25.52 24.58
C ALA A 19 -0.14 24.21 23.79
N GLU A 20 0.18 23.12 24.48
CA GLU A 20 0.46 21.84 23.85
C GLU A 20 -0.87 21.25 23.36
N THR A 21 -1.18 21.53 22.09
CA THR A 21 -2.38 21.02 21.43
C THR A 21 -2.34 19.50 21.44
N CYS A 22 -3.48 18.86 21.76
CA CYS A 22 -3.56 17.41 21.72
C CYS A 22 -3.15 16.87 20.36
N SER A 23 -2.46 15.73 20.39
CA SER A 23 -2.01 15.02 19.20
C SER A 23 -3.21 14.68 18.32
N SER A 24 -3.07 14.85 17.01
CA SER A 24 -4.14 14.53 16.05
C SER A 24 -4.52 13.04 16.13
N VAL A 25 -5.67 12.68 15.59
CA VAL A 25 -6.02 11.26 15.41
C VAL A 25 -4.91 10.60 14.57
N TYR A 26 -4.40 9.47 15.06
CA TYR A 26 -3.23 8.72 14.60
C TYR A 26 -1.85 9.36 14.88
N GLY A 27 -1.79 10.51 15.55
CA GLY A 27 -0.55 11.11 16.04
C GLY A 27 0.03 10.38 17.25
N GLN A 28 1.33 10.55 17.51
CA GLN A 28 1.97 10.03 18.72
C GLN A 28 1.49 10.81 19.93
N CYS A 29 1.14 10.10 20.99
CA CYS A 29 0.60 10.66 22.23
C CYS A 29 1.29 10.11 23.48
N GLY A 30 2.38 9.36 23.31
CA GLY A 30 3.10 8.75 24.42
C GLY A 30 4.20 7.81 23.98
N GLY A 31 4.85 7.19 24.96
CA GLY A 31 6.00 6.32 24.78
C GLY A 31 7.19 6.79 25.62
N LYS A 32 8.09 5.86 25.98
CA LYS A 32 9.29 6.16 26.75
C LYS A 32 10.15 7.22 26.03
N GLY A 33 10.39 8.35 26.70
CA GLY A 33 11.18 9.46 26.15
C GLY A 33 10.40 10.46 25.28
N TRP A 34 9.09 10.27 25.07
CA TRP A 34 8.25 11.21 24.33
C TRP A 34 8.10 12.54 25.09
N LYS A 35 8.37 13.66 24.40
CA LYS A 35 8.29 15.03 24.92
C LYS A 35 7.17 15.87 24.28
N GLY A 36 6.37 15.25 23.41
CA GLY A 36 5.26 15.93 22.74
C GLY A 36 3.92 15.69 23.44
N PRO A 37 2.80 16.04 22.78
CA PRO A 37 1.49 16.01 23.40
C PRO A 37 1.14 14.61 23.95
N THR A 38 0.54 14.56 25.13
CA THR A 38 0.11 13.29 25.78
C THR A 38 -1.40 13.06 25.71
N CYS A 39 -2.14 14.05 25.20
CA CYS A 39 -3.57 13.96 24.92
C CYS A 39 -3.84 13.79 23.43
N CYS A 40 -5.03 13.31 23.10
CA CYS A 40 -5.47 13.07 21.72
C CYS A 40 -6.66 13.95 21.34
N ALA A 41 -6.77 14.28 20.06
CA ALA A 41 -7.90 15.02 19.52
C ALA A 41 -9.23 14.36 19.88
N SER A 42 -10.26 15.18 20.12
CA SER A 42 -11.60 14.72 20.53
C SER A 42 -12.10 13.57 19.65
N GLY A 43 -12.62 12.51 20.28
CA GLY A 43 -13.05 11.29 19.59
C GLY A 43 -11.97 10.20 19.47
N SER A 44 -10.74 10.45 19.92
CA SER A 44 -9.66 9.45 19.97
C SER A 44 -9.08 9.25 21.38
N SER A 45 -8.30 8.20 21.57
CA SER A 45 -7.62 7.85 22.84
C SER A 45 -6.18 7.45 22.57
N CYS A 46 -5.28 7.77 23.49
CA CYS A 46 -3.90 7.34 23.38
C CYS A 46 -3.76 5.85 23.71
N VAL A 47 -3.29 5.05 22.75
CA VAL A 47 -3.15 3.60 22.87
C VAL A 47 -1.70 3.20 22.62
N ALA A 48 -1.08 2.53 23.60
CA ALA A 48 0.26 1.95 23.45
C ALA A 48 0.25 0.91 22.32
N GLN A 49 1.21 0.99 21.40
CA GLN A 49 1.27 0.06 20.28
C GLN A 49 1.95 -1.24 20.72
N SER A 50 1.33 -2.38 20.38
CA SER A 50 1.86 -3.71 20.68
C SER A 50 3.27 -3.85 20.11
N GLY A 51 4.24 -4.21 20.96
CA GLY A 51 5.63 -4.37 20.55
C GLY A 51 6.52 -3.13 20.68
N SER A 52 6.00 -1.99 21.15
CA SER A 52 6.82 -0.79 21.41
C SER A 52 6.48 -0.08 22.73
N VAL A 53 7.45 -0.03 23.65
CA VAL A 53 7.37 0.79 24.88
C VAL A 53 7.67 2.26 24.62
N TYR A 54 8.22 2.58 23.44
CA TYR A 54 8.64 3.92 23.04
C TYR A 54 7.56 4.67 22.25
N TYR A 55 6.42 4.02 21.95
CA TYR A 55 5.42 4.59 21.06
C TYR A 55 3.98 4.28 21.48
N SER A 56 3.18 5.32 21.64
CA SER A 56 1.72 5.26 21.84
C SER A 56 1.05 6.21 20.85
N GLN A 57 -0.09 5.81 20.30
CA GLN A 57 -0.75 6.51 19.19
C GLN A 57 -2.22 6.81 19.51
N CYS A 58 -2.71 7.97 19.07
CA CYS A 58 -4.11 8.34 19.17
C CYS A 58 -4.98 7.51 18.23
N LEU A 59 -5.82 6.62 18.74
CA LEU A 59 -6.73 5.82 17.92
C LEU A 59 -8.19 6.27 18.13
N PRO A 60 -9.03 6.30 17.08
CA PRO A 60 -10.45 6.62 17.21
C PRO A 60 -11.14 5.67 18.20
N LYS A 61 -12.00 6.21 19.06
CA LYS A 61 -12.89 5.40 19.90
C LYS A 61 -13.98 4.82 18.98
N SER A 62 -13.89 3.53 18.65
CA SER A 62 -14.94 2.86 17.89
C SER A 62 -16.27 2.94 18.63
N SER A 63 -17.28 3.56 18.03
CA SER A 63 -18.66 3.57 18.51
C SER A 63 -19.30 2.22 18.23
N GLY A 64 -19.13 1.28 19.15
CA GLY A 64 -19.73 -0.05 19.06
C GLY A 64 -19.39 -0.95 20.25
N ASN A 65 -20.27 -0.88 21.26
CA ASN A 65 -20.46 -1.79 22.39
C ASN A 65 -19.69 -1.52 23.70
N LYS A 66 -20.50 -1.45 24.77
CA LYS A 66 -20.09 -1.33 26.17
C LYS A 66 -19.74 -2.71 26.75
N ASP A 67 -18.86 -2.66 27.75
CA ASP A 67 -18.47 -3.71 28.71
C ASP A 67 -17.57 -4.83 28.15
N ALA A 68 -16.42 -5.17 28.74
CA ALA A 68 -16.05 -5.12 30.14
C ALA A 68 -14.66 -4.50 30.38
N ALA A 69 -14.64 -3.44 31.20
CA ALA A 69 -13.47 -3.04 31.96
C ALA A 69 -13.27 -4.03 33.12
N LYS A 70 -12.12 -4.71 33.16
CA LYS A 70 -11.62 -5.42 34.34
C LYS A 70 -10.61 -4.52 35.03
N THR A 71 -11.06 -3.74 36.00
CA THR A 71 -10.20 -2.94 36.89
C THR A 71 -9.77 -3.80 38.07
N THR A 72 -8.46 -4.00 38.23
CA THR A 72 -7.85 -4.35 39.52
C THR A 72 -7.74 -3.10 40.39
N THR A 73 -8.33 -3.21 41.57
CA THR A 73 -8.43 -2.28 42.68
C THR A 73 -7.09 -1.74 43.20
N LYS A 74 -7.01 -0.44 43.46
CA LYS A 74 -6.46 0.03 44.75
C LYS A 74 -7.26 1.23 45.29
N HIS A 75 -7.63 1.03 46.54
CA HIS A 75 -8.56 1.77 47.37
C HIS A 75 -7.98 3.14 47.80
N LYS A 76 -8.77 4.22 47.69
CA LYS A 76 -8.70 5.33 48.65
C LYS A 76 -10.07 5.98 48.82
N THR A 77 -10.50 5.95 50.06
CA THR A 77 -11.75 6.38 50.67
C THR A 77 -11.94 7.89 50.62
N THR A 78 -13.12 8.35 50.18
CA THR A 78 -13.79 9.52 50.77
C THR A 78 -15.29 9.55 50.43
N THR A 79 -16.05 10.02 51.42
CA THR A 79 -17.48 9.87 51.68
C THR A 79 -18.34 11.00 51.12
N THR A 80 -19.65 10.69 50.96
CA THR A 80 -20.84 11.59 50.91
C THR A 80 -20.97 12.54 49.70
N LYS A 81 -22.13 12.82 49.08
CA LYS A 81 -23.54 12.79 49.50
C LYS A 81 -24.48 12.70 48.26
N LYS A 82 -25.67 12.16 48.51
CA LYS A 82 -26.83 11.86 47.64
C LYS A 82 -27.51 13.11 47.04
N ALA A 83 -27.90 13.06 45.75
CA ALA A 83 -29.05 13.80 45.21
C ALA A 83 -29.65 13.08 43.98
N THR A 84 -30.91 12.69 44.14
CA THR A 84 -31.86 12.05 43.22
C THR A 84 -32.49 13.04 42.25
N HIS A 85 -32.64 12.73 40.94
CA HIS A 85 -33.76 13.21 40.13
C HIS A 85 -34.22 12.24 39.02
N LYS A 86 -35.46 11.78 39.27
CA LYS A 86 -36.56 11.20 38.48
C LYS A 86 -36.54 11.34 36.94
N ALA A 87 -36.84 10.21 36.28
CA ALA A 87 -37.16 10.11 34.86
C ALA A 87 -38.56 10.66 34.53
N SER A 88 -38.70 11.28 33.36
CA SER A 88 -39.99 11.64 32.76
C SER A 88 -40.06 11.12 31.33
N THR A 89 -41.01 10.20 31.11
CA THR A 89 -41.44 9.64 29.83
C THR A 89 -42.49 10.56 29.19
N THR A 90 -42.44 10.75 27.87
CA THR A 90 -43.65 11.13 27.12
C THR A 90 -43.71 10.38 25.80
N LYS A 91 -44.83 9.69 25.62
CA LYS A 91 -45.27 8.88 24.48
C LYS A 91 -46.24 9.76 23.66
N LYS A 92 -46.18 9.73 22.32
CA LYS A 92 -47.36 10.07 21.52
C LYS A 92 -47.41 9.31 20.20
N THR A 93 -48.60 8.80 19.93
CA THR A 93 -49.03 7.82 18.94
C THR A 93 -49.84 8.45 17.81
N THR A 94 -49.77 7.80 16.64
CA THR A 94 -50.84 7.54 15.62
C THR A 94 -51.56 8.68 14.88
N LYS A 95 -51.63 8.60 13.54
CA LYS A 95 -52.76 7.98 12.79
C LYS A 95 -52.53 7.90 11.26
N LYS A 96 -53.43 7.14 10.63
CA LYS A 96 -53.43 6.42 9.34
C LYS A 96 -54.54 6.97 8.40
N ALA A 97 -54.35 6.87 7.07
CA ALA A 97 -55.32 6.50 6.00
C ALA A 97 -54.68 6.80 4.62
N ALA A 98 -54.50 5.93 3.62
CA ALA A 98 -55.34 4.94 2.89
C ALA A 98 -56.25 5.54 1.79
N THR A 99 -55.98 5.20 0.51
CA THR A 99 -56.91 4.71 -0.57
C THR A 99 -56.18 4.69 -1.94
N THR A 100 -55.86 3.52 -2.53
CA THR A 100 -56.54 2.78 -3.64
C THR A 100 -56.71 3.48 -5.00
N LYS A 101 -56.17 2.87 -6.06
CA LYS A 101 -56.94 2.35 -7.23
C LYS A 101 -56.13 1.35 -8.07
N LYS A 102 -56.82 0.29 -8.48
CA LYS A 102 -56.45 -0.84 -9.34
C LYS A 102 -57.00 -0.57 -10.73
N HIS A 103 -56.29 -0.93 -11.79
CA HIS A 103 -56.93 -1.33 -13.05
C HIS A 103 -56.12 -2.44 -13.74
N THR A 104 -56.86 -3.47 -14.14
CA THR A 104 -56.44 -4.64 -14.92
C THR A 104 -57.03 -4.48 -16.32
N THR A 105 -56.31 -4.88 -17.38
CA THR A 105 -56.85 -5.70 -18.49
C THR A 105 -55.78 -6.12 -19.51
N THR A 106 -55.95 -7.37 -19.92
CA THR A 106 -55.25 -8.22 -20.90
C THR A 106 -55.39 -7.74 -22.35
N SER A 107 -54.41 -8.01 -23.22
CA SER A 107 -54.64 -8.56 -24.58
C SER A 107 -53.36 -8.98 -25.31
N LYS A 108 -53.36 -10.24 -25.79
CA LYS A 108 -52.45 -10.80 -26.79
C LYS A 108 -52.80 -10.25 -28.18
N LYS A 109 -51.80 -9.96 -29.02
CA LYS A 109 -51.91 -10.20 -30.47
C LYS A 109 -50.54 -10.32 -31.13
N ALA A 110 -50.41 -11.37 -31.93
CA ALA A 110 -49.28 -11.70 -32.79
C ALA A 110 -49.19 -10.75 -34.00
N VAL A 111 -47.96 -10.41 -34.42
CA VAL A 111 -47.67 -9.95 -35.79
C VAL A 111 -46.34 -10.54 -36.25
N THR A 112 -46.48 -11.60 -37.04
CA THR A 112 -45.84 -11.92 -38.32
C THR A 112 -44.44 -11.37 -38.65
N SER A 113 -43.57 -12.34 -38.90
CA SER A 113 -42.26 -12.30 -39.53
C SER A 113 -42.16 -11.45 -40.80
N LYS A 114 -41.08 -10.66 -40.91
CA LYS A 114 -40.49 -10.32 -42.22
C LYS A 114 -38.98 -10.57 -42.18
N LYS A 115 -38.62 -11.59 -42.96
CA LYS A 115 -37.28 -12.10 -43.26
C LYS A 115 -36.53 -11.07 -44.09
N THR A 116 -35.44 -10.53 -43.56
CA THR A 116 -34.45 -9.79 -44.35
C THR A 116 -33.17 -10.61 -44.37
N THR A 117 -32.91 -11.20 -45.54
CA THR A 117 -31.70 -11.91 -45.92
C THR A 117 -30.59 -10.91 -46.21
N THR A 118 -29.50 -10.98 -45.43
CA THR A 118 -28.21 -10.42 -45.83
C THR A 118 -27.09 -11.38 -45.42
N SER A 119 -26.66 -12.12 -46.44
CA SER A 119 -25.32 -12.61 -46.75
C SER A 119 -24.30 -12.72 -45.62
N SER A 120 -24.08 -13.98 -45.25
CA SER A 120 -22.91 -14.57 -44.63
C SER A 120 -21.58 -14.02 -45.18
N LYS A 121 -20.81 -13.35 -44.31
CA LYS A 121 -19.34 -13.34 -44.37
C LYS A 121 -18.80 -14.08 -43.16
N LYS A 122 -18.11 -15.17 -43.47
CA LYS A 122 -17.34 -16.08 -42.63
C LYS A 122 -16.40 -15.28 -41.70
N ALA A 123 -16.82 -15.06 -40.46
CA ALA A 123 -15.93 -14.65 -39.40
C ALA A 123 -15.25 -15.91 -38.87
N THR A 124 -13.99 -16.09 -39.27
CA THR A 124 -13.09 -17.08 -38.69
C THR A 124 -13.07 -16.84 -37.18
N ALA A 125 -13.56 -17.81 -36.42
CA ALA A 125 -13.45 -17.83 -34.98
C ALA A 125 -11.95 -17.87 -34.63
N THR A 126 -11.38 -16.71 -34.32
CA THR A 126 -10.11 -16.64 -33.61
C THR A 126 -10.39 -17.16 -32.22
N SER A 127 -10.07 -18.44 -32.01
CA SER A 127 -10.04 -19.07 -30.71
C SER A 127 -9.32 -18.15 -29.73
N ALA A 128 -10.04 -17.59 -28.77
CA ALA A 128 -9.44 -16.99 -27.59
C ALA A 128 -8.65 -18.12 -26.91
N VAL A 129 -7.32 -18.06 -27.02
CA VAL A 129 -6.43 -18.91 -26.26
C VAL A 129 -6.64 -18.53 -24.80
N LYS A 130 -7.42 -19.34 -24.11
CA LYS A 130 -7.57 -19.28 -22.66
C LYS A 130 -6.21 -19.61 -22.08
N ALA A 131 -5.44 -18.58 -21.72
CA ALA A 131 -4.17 -18.72 -21.02
C ALA A 131 -4.43 -19.36 -19.65
N SER A 132 -4.39 -20.69 -19.62
CA SER A 132 -4.18 -21.45 -18.40
C SER A 132 -2.70 -21.37 -18.12
N SER A 133 -2.26 -20.32 -17.44
CA SER A 133 -0.86 -20.07 -17.10
C SER A 133 -0.38 -21.09 -16.05
N SER A 134 -0.05 -22.31 -16.50
CA SER A 134 0.72 -23.25 -15.69
C SER A 134 2.10 -22.63 -15.47
N LEU A 135 2.39 -22.21 -14.24
CA LEU A 135 3.71 -21.74 -13.86
C LEU A 135 4.68 -22.93 -13.92
N THR A 136 5.84 -22.75 -14.55
CA THR A 136 6.85 -23.79 -14.69
C THR A 136 7.96 -23.56 -13.67
N PRO A 137 8.12 -24.42 -12.66
CA PRO A 137 9.26 -24.38 -11.75
C PRO A 137 10.59 -24.48 -12.49
N VAL A 138 11.60 -23.76 -12.00
CA VAL A 138 12.99 -23.95 -12.45
C VAL A 138 13.58 -25.13 -11.69
N SER A 139 14.10 -26.14 -12.41
CA SER A 139 14.77 -27.28 -11.79
C SER A 139 15.98 -26.81 -10.97
N GLY A 140 16.03 -27.18 -9.68
CA GLY A 140 17.05 -26.72 -8.74
C GLY A 140 16.94 -25.24 -8.37
N GLY A 141 15.86 -24.57 -8.78
CA GLY A 141 15.59 -23.18 -8.47
C GLY A 141 15.35 -22.96 -6.98
N LYS A 142 15.64 -21.75 -6.51
CA LYS A 142 15.51 -21.42 -5.09
C LYS A 142 14.04 -21.40 -4.66
N SER A 143 13.73 -22.03 -3.54
CA SER A 143 12.42 -22.02 -2.91
C SER A 143 12.55 -21.88 -1.39
N GLY A 144 11.44 -21.58 -0.71
CA GLY A 144 11.41 -21.46 0.74
C GLY A 144 10.21 -20.67 1.24
N THR A 145 10.32 -20.19 2.48
CA THR A 145 9.37 -19.25 3.08
C THR A 145 9.99 -17.86 3.15
N GLY A 146 9.14 -16.85 3.10
CA GLY A 146 9.55 -15.45 3.14
C GLY A 146 8.51 -14.53 3.74
N THR A 147 8.90 -13.27 3.85
CA THR A 147 8.01 -12.18 4.23
C THR A 147 7.90 -11.18 3.09
N THR A 148 6.85 -10.36 3.11
CA THR A 148 6.69 -9.29 2.14
C THR A 148 6.55 -7.95 2.80
N THR A 149 6.99 -6.92 2.10
CA THR A 149 6.64 -5.52 2.36
C THR A 149 6.05 -4.92 1.07
N ARG A 150 5.87 -3.61 1.05
CA ARG A 150 5.37 -2.88 -0.12
C ARG A 150 6.10 -1.55 -0.23
N TYR A 151 6.43 -1.16 -1.45
CA TYR A 151 7.06 0.12 -1.72
C TYR A 151 6.77 0.63 -3.13
N TRP A 152 6.99 1.92 -3.33
CA TRP A 152 7.17 2.56 -4.62
C TRP A 152 7.88 3.89 -4.38
N ASP A 153 9.20 3.91 -4.58
CA ASP A 153 10.06 5.08 -4.35
C ASP A 153 10.39 5.85 -5.64
N CYS A 154 9.91 5.35 -6.78
CA CYS A 154 10.18 5.83 -8.14
C CYS A 154 11.65 5.73 -8.59
N CYS A 155 12.55 5.20 -7.78
CA CYS A 155 13.96 5.12 -8.12
C CYS A 155 14.19 4.20 -9.33
N LYS A 156 15.28 4.45 -10.06
CA LYS A 156 15.83 3.45 -10.97
C LYS A 156 16.16 2.19 -10.16
N ALA A 157 15.67 1.04 -10.62
CA ALA A 157 15.89 -0.24 -9.98
C ALA A 157 17.36 -0.67 -10.07
N SER A 158 17.86 -1.43 -9.09
CA SER A 158 19.25 -1.86 -9.09
C SER A 158 19.58 -2.82 -10.24
N CYS A 159 18.64 -3.67 -10.68
CA CYS A 159 18.84 -4.53 -11.85
C CYS A 159 18.72 -3.77 -13.19
N SER A 160 18.47 -2.46 -13.17
CA SER A 160 18.53 -1.60 -14.36
C SER A 160 19.95 -1.15 -14.71
N TRP A 161 20.94 -1.52 -13.91
CA TRP A 161 22.35 -1.29 -14.21
C TRP A 161 22.95 -2.47 -14.98
N SER A 162 23.86 -2.17 -15.90
CA SER A 162 24.64 -3.18 -16.61
C SER A 162 25.50 -4.00 -15.64
N GLY A 163 25.72 -5.29 -15.97
CA GLY A 163 26.59 -6.18 -15.20
C GLY A 163 26.01 -6.68 -13.87
N LYS A 164 24.72 -6.44 -13.59
CA LYS A 164 24.05 -6.89 -12.36
C LYS A 164 23.51 -8.31 -12.40
N GLY A 165 23.66 -9.02 -13.52
CA GLY A 165 23.30 -10.42 -13.67
C GLY A 165 23.59 -10.92 -15.08
N SER A 166 23.56 -12.25 -15.27
CA SER A 166 23.65 -12.85 -16.61
C SER A 166 22.29 -12.73 -17.32
N VAL A 167 22.07 -11.58 -17.95
CA VAL A 167 20.78 -11.21 -18.56
C VAL A 167 20.93 -10.79 -20.02
N THR A 168 19.83 -10.85 -20.76
CA THR A 168 19.73 -10.39 -22.15
C THR A 168 19.89 -8.89 -22.28
N ALA A 169 19.27 -8.12 -21.39
CA ALA A 169 19.45 -6.69 -21.18
C ALA A 169 19.11 -6.37 -19.71
N PRO A 170 19.62 -5.27 -19.11
CA PRO A 170 19.18 -4.80 -17.79
C PRO A 170 17.68 -4.46 -17.77
N VAL A 171 17.09 -4.39 -16.58
CA VAL A 171 15.70 -3.93 -16.42
C VAL A 171 15.57 -2.51 -16.97
N ASN A 172 14.59 -2.27 -17.82
CA ASN A 172 14.28 -0.94 -18.35
C ASN A 172 14.08 0.06 -17.20
N SER A 173 14.72 1.22 -17.34
CA SER A 173 14.42 2.41 -16.55
C SER A 173 13.93 3.50 -17.48
N CYS A 174 13.09 4.40 -16.98
CA CYS A 174 12.37 5.37 -17.80
C CYS A 174 12.72 6.81 -17.44
N ALA A 175 12.54 7.72 -18.38
CA ALA A 175 12.54 9.15 -18.13
C ALA A 175 11.42 9.55 -17.16
N ALA A 176 11.36 10.82 -16.76
CA ALA A 176 10.38 11.31 -15.79
C ALA A 176 8.92 11.02 -16.18
N ASN A 177 8.59 10.95 -17.48
CA ASN A 177 7.27 10.55 -17.98
C ASN A 177 6.88 9.10 -17.63
N GLY A 178 7.83 8.27 -17.18
CA GLY A 178 7.65 6.87 -16.82
C GLY A 178 7.44 5.93 -18.02
N VAL A 179 7.72 6.38 -19.25
CA VAL A 179 7.46 5.63 -20.50
C VAL A 179 8.70 5.53 -21.39
N SER A 180 9.43 6.63 -21.57
CA SER A 180 10.57 6.65 -22.48
C SER A 180 11.74 5.90 -21.84
N VAL A 181 12.05 4.71 -22.34
CA VAL A 181 13.17 3.89 -21.88
C VAL A 181 14.49 4.64 -22.12
N LEU A 182 15.34 4.63 -21.10
CA LEU A 182 16.65 5.29 -21.10
C LEU A 182 17.78 4.27 -21.17
N SER A 183 18.96 4.74 -21.59
CA SER A 183 20.18 3.94 -21.51
C SER A 183 20.43 3.45 -20.07
N PRO A 184 20.90 2.20 -19.88
CA PRO A 184 21.30 1.67 -18.57
C PRO A 184 22.36 2.51 -17.84
N ASP A 185 23.09 3.40 -18.51
CA ASP A 185 24.12 4.24 -17.89
C ASP A 185 23.55 5.53 -17.28
N VAL A 186 22.29 5.88 -17.56
CA VAL A 186 21.68 7.10 -17.01
C VAL A 186 21.50 6.97 -15.50
N ALA A 187 21.95 7.98 -14.77
CA ALA A 187 21.88 8.02 -13.31
C ALA A 187 20.43 8.03 -12.80
N SER A 188 20.22 7.41 -11.64
CA SER A 188 18.93 7.37 -10.95
C SER A 188 18.48 8.77 -10.53
N GLY A 189 17.20 9.08 -10.69
CA GLY A 189 16.58 10.30 -10.15
C GLY A 189 16.68 10.41 -8.63
N CYS A 190 16.85 9.29 -7.92
CA CYS A 190 17.12 9.28 -6.48
C CYS A 190 18.54 9.71 -6.09
N ASN A 191 19.42 9.86 -7.08
CA ASN A 191 20.82 10.26 -6.91
C ASN A 191 21.16 11.44 -7.83
N GLY A 192 20.18 12.32 -8.10
CA GLY A 192 20.36 13.53 -8.92
C GLY A 192 20.36 13.30 -10.44
N GLY A 193 20.08 12.08 -10.91
CA GLY A 193 19.94 11.75 -12.33
C GLY A 193 18.51 11.93 -12.87
N SER A 194 18.20 11.24 -13.95
CA SER A 194 16.92 11.38 -14.68
C SER A 194 16.24 10.07 -15.04
N ALA A 195 16.77 8.93 -14.56
CA ALA A 195 16.17 7.62 -14.72
C ALA A 195 15.34 7.21 -13.49
N TYR A 196 14.13 6.70 -13.76
CA TYR A 196 13.11 6.34 -12.77
C TYR A 196 12.52 4.97 -13.09
N MET A 197 11.71 4.44 -12.16
CA MET A 197 10.89 3.25 -12.41
C MET A 197 9.89 3.50 -13.55
N CYS A 198 9.73 2.53 -14.45
CA CYS A 198 8.78 2.61 -15.55
C CYS A 198 7.34 2.38 -15.09
N ASN A 199 6.38 3.06 -15.70
CA ASN A 199 4.96 2.98 -15.37
C ASN A 199 4.42 1.56 -15.60
N ASP A 200 4.92 0.81 -16.57
CA ASP A 200 4.41 -0.52 -16.87
C ASP A 200 4.94 -1.61 -15.93
N GLN A 201 5.89 -1.29 -15.05
CA GLN A 201 6.43 -2.15 -14.00
C GLN A 201 5.59 -2.10 -12.70
N GLN A 202 4.28 -2.01 -12.89
CA GLN A 202 3.24 -2.11 -11.84
C GLN A 202 2.63 -3.52 -11.80
N PRO A 203 2.01 -3.94 -10.69
CA PRO A 203 1.34 -5.23 -10.59
C PRO A 203 -0.04 -5.23 -11.25
N TRP A 204 -0.51 -6.40 -11.68
CA TRP A 204 -1.85 -6.58 -12.24
C TRP A 204 -2.40 -7.98 -11.97
N ALA A 205 -3.73 -8.08 -11.89
CA ALA A 205 -4.41 -9.35 -11.75
C ALA A 205 -4.54 -10.05 -13.11
N VAL A 206 -4.22 -11.34 -13.16
CA VAL A 206 -4.50 -12.23 -14.30
C VAL A 206 -5.89 -12.86 -14.13
N ASN A 207 -6.21 -13.28 -12.91
CA ASN A 207 -7.52 -13.73 -12.46
C ASN A 207 -7.60 -13.58 -10.92
N ASP A 208 -8.67 -14.05 -10.30
CA ASP A 208 -8.90 -13.86 -8.85
C ASP A 208 -7.85 -14.49 -7.94
N ASN A 209 -7.11 -15.50 -8.43
CA ASN A 209 -6.11 -16.26 -7.67
C ASN A 209 -4.67 -16.06 -8.16
N LEU A 210 -4.48 -15.43 -9.32
CA LEU A 210 -3.18 -15.20 -9.91
C LEU A 210 -3.00 -13.73 -10.31
N ALA A 211 -1.88 -13.16 -9.89
CA ALA A 211 -1.41 -11.85 -10.34
C ALA A 211 0.05 -11.91 -10.76
N TYR A 212 0.46 -10.92 -11.54
CA TYR A 212 1.84 -10.68 -11.91
C TYR A 212 2.30 -9.31 -11.40
N GLY A 213 3.59 -9.18 -11.12
CA GLY A 213 4.15 -7.93 -10.66
C GLY A 213 5.67 -7.99 -10.52
N PHE A 214 6.20 -7.10 -9.70
CA PHE A 214 7.64 -6.91 -9.55
C PHE A 214 7.98 -6.69 -8.09
N ALA A 215 9.22 -6.96 -7.72
CA ALA A 215 9.68 -6.79 -6.35
C ALA A 215 11.16 -6.40 -6.29
N ALA A 216 11.54 -5.73 -5.19
CA ALA A 216 12.88 -5.85 -4.67
C ALA A 216 12.99 -7.15 -3.86
N ALA A 217 14.16 -7.79 -3.83
CA ALA A 217 14.33 -8.98 -3.02
C ALA A 217 15.73 -9.09 -2.40
N THR A 218 15.78 -9.79 -1.27
CA THR A 218 17.00 -10.34 -0.67
C THR A 218 16.75 -11.81 -0.36
N ILE A 219 17.48 -12.71 -1.01
CA ILE A 219 17.22 -14.14 -0.97
C ILE A 219 18.41 -14.86 -0.33
N ALA A 220 18.12 -15.70 0.65
CA ALA A 220 19.13 -16.34 1.49
C ALA A 220 20.14 -17.16 0.66
N GLY A 221 21.43 -16.87 0.82
CA GLY A 221 22.51 -17.58 0.14
C GLY A 221 22.63 -17.27 -1.36
N LEU A 222 21.96 -16.23 -1.84
CA LEU A 222 22.09 -15.69 -3.19
C LEU A 222 22.63 -14.25 -3.12
N THR A 223 23.04 -13.73 -4.27
CA THR A 223 23.48 -12.34 -4.46
C THR A 223 22.64 -11.66 -5.55
N GLU A 224 22.86 -10.36 -5.74
CA GLU A 224 22.21 -9.59 -6.81
C GLU A 224 22.40 -10.22 -8.20
N GLN A 225 23.57 -10.80 -8.48
CA GLN A 225 23.83 -11.49 -9.73
C GLN A 225 22.93 -12.72 -9.94
N ASP A 226 22.49 -13.35 -8.86
CA ASP A 226 21.67 -14.54 -8.88
C ASP A 226 20.19 -14.21 -9.02
N TRP A 227 19.69 -13.19 -8.31
CA TRP A 227 18.26 -12.86 -8.32
C TRP A 227 17.86 -11.81 -9.35
N CYS A 228 18.77 -10.99 -9.88
CA CYS A 228 18.34 -10.00 -10.87
C CYS A 228 17.66 -10.67 -12.06
N CYS A 229 16.43 -10.22 -12.33
CA CYS A 229 15.54 -10.70 -13.38
C CYS A 229 15.12 -12.17 -13.27
N THR A 230 15.33 -12.85 -12.15
CA THR A 230 14.63 -14.12 -11.87
C THR A 230 13.17 -13.85 -11.53
N CYS A 231 12.34 -14.88 -11.70
CA CYS A 231 10.95 -14.84 -11.29
C CYS A 231 10.66 -15.84 -10.18
N TYR A 232 9.80 -15.44 -9.25
CA TYR A 232 9.33 -16.28 -8.17
C TYR A 232 7.81 -16.28 -8.12
N ALA A 233 7.23 -17.46 -7.99
CA ALA A 233 5.83 -17.61 -7.64
C ALA A 233 5.69 -17.48 -6.12
N LEU A 234 5.09 -16.38 -5.66
CA LEU A 234 4.82 -16.12 -4.25
C LEU A 234 3.40 -16.57 -3.94
N LYS A 235 3.25 -17.69 -3.23
CA LYS A 235 1.95 -18.11 -2.69
C LYS A 235 1.79 -17.54 -1.29
N PHE A 236 0.79 -16.68 -1.08
CA PHE A 236 0.55 -16.07 0.22
C PHE A 236 0.06 -17.11 1.23
N THR A 237 0.58 -17.02 2.45
CA THR A 237 0.29 -17.97 3.54
C THR A 237 -0.42 -17.32 4.73
N SER A 238 -0.62 -15.99 4.72
CA SER A 238 -1.32 -15.26 5.76
C SER A 238 -2.18 -14.12 5.19
N THR A 239 -2.93 -13.44 6.07
CA THR A 239 -3.92 -12.37 5.75
C THR A 239 -5.14 -12.87 4.94
N SER A 240 -5.97 -11.95 4.43
CA SER A 240 -7.17 -12.31 3.66
C SER A 240 -6.86 -12.91 2.29
N ILE A 241 -5.65 -12.68 1.77
CA ILE A 241 -5.22 -13.18 0.45
C ILE A 241 -4.48 -14.51 0.49
N ALA A 242 -4.46 -15.19 1.65
CA ALA A 242 -3.84 -16.50 1.78
C ALA A 242 -4.37 -17.49 0.73
N GLY A 243 -3.46 -18.19 0.05
CA GLY A 243 -3.78 -19.10 -1.05
C GLY A 243 -3.69 -18.47 -2.45
N LYS A 244 -3.78 -17.14 -2.58
CA LYS A 244 -3.51 -16.45 -3.86
C LYS A 244 -2.02 -16.52 -4.20
N THR A 245 -1.71 -16.42 -5.49
CA THR A 245 -0.34 -16.42 -6.01
C THR A 245 -0.04 -15.12 -6.74
N LEU A 246 1.07 -14.48 -6.39
CA LEU A 246 1.66 -13.36 -7.13
C LEU A 246 3.00 -13.84 -7.72
N VAL A 247 3.12 -13.88 -9.04
CA VAL A 247 4.44 -14.11 -9.67
C VAL A 247 5.13 -12.78 -9.86
N VAL A 248 6.31 -12.65 -9.25
CA VAL A 248 7.11 -11.43 -9.34
C VAL A 248 8.37 -11.68 -10.14
N GLN A 249 8.76 -10.71 -10.96
CA GLN A 249 10.14 -10.59 -11.41
C GLN A 249 10.91 -9.70 -10.44
N VAL A 250 12.09 -10.15 -10.02
CA VAL A 250 12.96 -9.34 -9.14
C VAL A 250 13.72 -8.32 -9.99
N THR A 251 13.45 -7.05 -9.74
CA THR A 251 14.04 -5.92 -10.49
C THR A 251 14.98 -5.07 -9.65
N ASN A 252 14.97 -5.25 -8.33
CA ASN A 252 15.74 -4.45 -7.40
C ASN A 252 16.28 -5.30 -6.24
N THR A 253 17.30 -4.78 -5.56
CA THR A 253 17.80 -5.29 -4.28
C THR A 253 17.35 -4.35 -3.17
N GLY A 254 16.86 -4.88 -2.05
CA GLY A 254 16.60 -4.08 -0.87
C GLY A 254 17.68 -4.31 0.19
N GLY A 255 18.52 -3.30 0.40
CA GLY A 255 19.69 -3.39 1.30
C GLY A 255 19.35 -3.49 2.80
N ASP A 256 18.12 -3.16 3.17
CA ASP A 256 17.55 -3.24 4.51
C ASP A 256 16.67 -4.48 4.72
N LEU A 257 16.48 -5.29 3.68
CA LEU A 257 15.60 -6.45 3.74
C LEU A 257 16.25 -7.61 4.50
N GLY A 258 15.44 -8.28 5.31
CA GLY A 258 15.80 -9.53 5.97
C GLY A 258 15.98 -10.69 4.99
N SER A 259 16.37 -11.84 5.54
CA SER A 259 16.53 -13.08 4.77
C SER A 259 15.20 -13.53 4.14
N ASN A 260 15.19 -13.79 2.83
CA ASN A 260 14.01 -14.17 2.04
C ASN A 260 12.85 -13.16 2.15
N GLN A 261 13.15 -11.87 1.99
CA GLN A 261 12.14 -10.83 1.97
C GLN A 261 11.94 -10.29 0.54
N PHE A 262 10.68 -10.09 0.17
CA PHE A 262 10.25 -9.51 -1.10
C PHE A 262 9.53 -8.19 -0.83
N ASP A 263 10.11 -7.07 -1.24
CA ASP A 263 9.45 -5.77 -1.17
C ASP A 263 8.65 -5.53 -2.45
N LEU A 264 7.33 -5.64 -2.37
CA LEU A 264 6.46 -5.64 -3.55
C LEU A 264 6.33 -4.23 -4.12
N GLN A 265 6.54 -4.08 -5.43
CA GLN A 265 6.38 -2.80 -6.11
C GLN A 265 4.89 -2.46 -6.24
N LEU A 266 4.34 -1.72 -5.27
CA LEU A 266 2.94 -1.30 -5.24
C LEU A 266 2.90 0.23 -5.20
N PRO A 267 2.49 0.93 -6.27
CA PRO A 267 2.35 2.39 -6.23
C PRO A 267 1.50 2.87 -5.06
N GLY A 268 2.03 3.86 -4.32
CA GLY A 268 1.44 4.30 -3.06
C GLY A 268 1.66 3.34 -1.90
N GLY A 269 2.59 2.39 -2.01
CA GLY A 269 3.04 1.48 -0.94
C GLY A 269 3.96 2.14 0.09
N GLY A 270 4.39 3.37 -0.17
CA GLY A 270 5.38 4.10 0.64
C GLY A 270 6.70 4.20 -0.12
N VAL A 271 7.38 5.33 0.03
CA VAL A 271 8.66 5.58 -0.64
C VAL A 271 9.84 5.00 0.15
N GLY A 272 9.65 4.76 1.46
CA GLY A 272 10.68 4.18 2.30
C GLY A 272 11.85 5.14 2.50
N ILE A 273 13.08 4.64 2.35
CA ILE A 273 14.32 5.40 2.62
C ILE A 273 14.56 6.49 1.57
N PHE A 274 14.27 6.19 0.29
CA PHE A 274 14.48 7.12 -0.81
C PHE A 274 13.14 7.73 -1.27
N ASN A 275 13.18 8.87 -1.94
CA ASN A 275 11.98 9.48 -2.52
C ASN A 275 12.29 10.12 -3.88
N GLY A 276 12.46 9.30 -4.90
CA GLY A 276 12.53 9.76 -6.29
C GLY A 276 11.18 10.25 -6.82
N CYS A 277 10.09 9.92 -6.14
CA CYS A 277 8.75 10.35 -6.57
C CYS A 277 8.56 11.86 -6.44
N GLN A 278 9.29 12.51 -5.52
CA GLN A 278 9.31 13.97 -5.43
C GLN A 278 9.89 14.60 -6.70
N SER A 279 11.04 14.13 -7.18
CA SER A 279 11.67 14.66 -8.40
C SER A 279 10.95 14.23 -9.68
N GLN A 280 10.35 13.03 -9.71
CA GLN A 280 9.64 12.54 -10.89
C GLN A 280 8.25 13.16 -11.06
N TRP A 281 7.46 13.18 -9.98
CA TRP A 281 6.02 13.42 -10.02
C TRP A 281 5.58 14.57 -9.12
N ASN A 282 6.52 15.32 -8.55
CA ASN A 282 6.24 16.35 -7.55
C ASN A 282 5.42 15.80 -6.35
N ALA A 283 5.70 14.55 -5.96
CA ALA A 283 5.09 13.95 -4.77
C ALA A 283 5.49 14.72 -3.49
N PRO A 284 4.72 14.61 -2.40
CA PRO A 284 5.12 15.16 -1.11
C PRO A 284 6.49 14.62 -0.65
N SER A 285 7.15 15.33 0.28
CA SER A 285 8.47 14.97 0.79
C SER A 285 8.54 13.57 1.42
N GLN A 286 7.43 13.06 1.96
CA GLN A 286 7.29 11.71 2.49
C GLN A 286 6.62 10.71 1.53
N GLY A 287 6.39 11.10 0.26
CA GLY A 287 5.62 10.33 -0.72
C GLY A 287 4.10 10.47 -0.54
N TRP A 288 3.34 9.64 -1.25
CA TRP A 288 1.88 9.60 -1.12
C TRP A 288 1.46 8.78 0.10
N GLY A 289 0.92 9.45 1.11
CA GLY A 289 0.54 8.84 2.38
C GLY A 289 1.69 8.80 3.39
N ALA A 290 1.81 7.70 4.15
CA ALA A 290 2.91 7.50 5.08
C ALA A 290 4.20 7.13 4.34
N GLN A 291 5.35 7.58 4.85
CA GLN A 291 6.66 7.25 4.26
C GLN A 291 6.85 5.74 4.09
N TYR A 292 6.47 4.97 5.11
CA TYR A 292 6.40 3.51 5.09
C TYR A 292 4.93 3.08 5.13
N GLY A 293 4.52 2.23 4.17
CA GLY A 293 3.14 1.76 4.05
C GLY A 293 2.23 2.63 3.19
N GLY A 294 2.62 3.87 2.90
CA GLY A 294 2.02 4.73 1.87
C GLY A 294 0.57 5.11 2.12
N VAL A 295 -0.24 5.13 1.06
CA VAL A 295 -1.67 5.44 1.17
C VAL A 295 -2.41 4.33 1.92
N SER A 296 -3.50 4.69 2.61
CA SER A 296 -4.24 3.77 3.49
C SER A 296 -5.62 3.36 2.96
N SER A 297 -6.04 3.85 1.79
CA SER A 297 -7.35 3.55 1.22
C SER A 297 -7.35 3.60 -0.31
N LEU A 298 -8.31 2.88 -0.91
CA LEU A 298 -8.54 2.89 -2.35
C LEU A 298 -8.80 4.31 -2.89
N SER A 299 -9.53 5.14 -2.14
CA SER A 299 -9.83 6.51 -2.55
C SER A 299 -8.57 7.38 -2.61
N ALA A 300 -7.57 7.13 -1.76
CA ALA A 300 -6.32 7.86 -1.76
C ALA A 300 -5.48 7.60 -3.03
N CYS A 301 -5.77 6.55 -3.80
CA CYS A 301 -5.14 6.34 -5.11
C CYS A 301 -5.38 7.49 -6.10
N SER A 302 -6.42 8.30 -5.93
CA SER A 302 -6.63 9.48 -6.78
C SER A 302 -5.59 10.58 -6.58
N SER A 303 -4.81 10.53 -5.49
CA SER A 303 -3.71 11.48 -5.23
C SER A 303 -2.43 11.14 -5.98
N LEU A 304 -2.32 9.92 -6.53
CA LEU A 304 -1.20 9.50 -7.36
C LEU A 304 -1.40 9.95 -8.82
N PRO A 305 -0.30 10.12 -9.58
CA PRO A 305 -0.35 10.32 -11.03
C PRO A 305 -1.24 9.27 -11.70
N SER A 306 -2.02 9.68 -12.71
CA SER A 306 -2.97 8.79 -13.41
C SER A 306 -2.34 7.49 -13.89
N ALA A 307 -1.09 7.54 -14.35
CA ALA A 307 -0.32 6.40 -14.78
C ALA A 307 -0.07 5.35 -13.69
N LEU A 308 0.00 5.76 -12.41
CA LEU A 308 0.30 4.90 -11.25
C LEU A 308 -0.95 4.45 -10.48
N GLN A 309 -2.12 5.01 -10.80
CA GLN A 309 -3.36 4.64 -10.13
C GLN A 309 -3.77 3.18 -10.35
N PRO A 310 -3.53 2.52 -11.51
CA PRO A 310 -3.87 1.11 -11.68
C PRO A 310 -3.18 0.19 -10.66
N GLY A 311 -1.86 0.34 -10.47
CA GLY A 311 -1.10 -0.43 -9.48
C GLY A 311 -1.50 -0.08 -8.04
N CYS A 312 -1.81 1.18 -7.75
CA CYS A 312 -2.37 1.55 -6.45
C CYS A 312 -3.73 0.89 -6.20
N LYS A 313 -4.62 0.86 -7.19
CA LYS A 313 -5.93 0.22 -7.08
C LYS A 313 -5.81 -1.30 -6.97
N PHE A 314 -4.82 -1.91 -7.63
CA PHE A 314 -4.50 -3.34 -7.45
C PHE A 314 -4.24 -3.67 -5.97
N ARG A 315 -3.51 -2.82 -5.24
CA ARG A 315 -3.23 -3.01 -3.80
C ARG A 315 -4.49 -3.18 -2.96
N PHE A 316 -5.54 -2.41 -3.23
CA PHE A 316 -6.79 -2.46 -2.46
C PHE A 316 -7.86 -3.37 -3.07
N GLY A 317 -7.73 -3.71 -4.36
CA GLY A 317 -8.61 -4.63 -5.08
C GLY A 317 -8.17 -6.08 -4.91
N TRP A 318 -7.32 -6.56 -5.81
CA TRP A 318 -6.89 -7.97 -5.83
C TRP A 318 -6.08 -8.37 -4.58
N PHE A 319 -5.23 -7.45 -4.10
CA PHE A 319 -4.38 -7.65 -2.93
C PHE A 319 -5.08 -7.30 -1.61
N GLU A 320 -6.34 -6.82 -1.67
CA GLU A 320 -7.25 -6.61 -0.53
C GLU A 320 -6.69 -5.76 0.62
N GLY A 321 -5.69 -4.91 0.35
CA GLY A 321 -5.03 -4.10 1.37
C GLY A 321 -4.23 -4.93 2.39
N ALA A 322 -3.85 -6.16 2.06
CA ALA A 322 -3.08 -7.03 2.94
C ALA A 322 -1.81 -6.33 3.46
N ASP A 323 -1.56 -6.45 4.76
CA ASP A 323 -0.41 -5.82 5.42
C ASP A 323 0.70 -6.84 5.63
N ASN A 324 1.73 -6.75 4.77
CA ASN A 324 2.96 -7.55 4.85
C ASN A 324 2.71 -9.07 4.99
N PRO A 325 1.91 -9.68 4.08
CA PRO A 325 1.61 -11.09 4.16
C PRO A 325 2.87 -11.96 4.04
N SER A 326 2.88 -13.07 4.77
CA SER A 326 3.91 -14.11 4.63
C SER A 326 3.68 -14.92 3.36
N VAL A 327 4.75 -15.52 2.83
CA VAL A 327 4.71 -16.30 1.58
C VAL A 327 5.49 -17.60 1.70
N SER A 328 5.07 -18.61 0.94
CA SER A 328 5.97 -19.63 0.40
C SER A 328 6.33 -19.23 -1.03
N PHE A 329 7.60 -19.31 -1.40
CA PHE A 329 8.08 -18.93 -2.72
C PHE A 329 8.80 -20.08 -3.42
N GLU A 330 8.72 -20.09 -4.74
CA GLU A 330 9.44 -21.02 -5.62
C GLU A 330 9.89 -20.27 -6.87
N GLN A 331 11.14 -20.50 -7.29
CA GLN A 331 11.66 -19.94 -8.54
C GLN A 331 10.98 -20.59 -9.74
N VAL A 332 10.48 -19.76 -10.64
CA VAL A 332 9.77 -20.19 -11.85
C VAL A 332 10.41 -19.55 -13.08
N VAL A 333 10.19 -20.17 -14.24
CA VAL A 333 10.49 -19.55 -15.52
C VAL A 333 9.67 -18.26 -15.62
N CYS A 334 10.33 -17.15 -15.96
CA CYS A 334 9.66 -15.87 -16.05
C CYS A 334 8.56 -15.90 -17.13
N PRO A 335 7.29 -15.58 -16.78
CA PRO A 335 6.25 -15.29 -17.75
C PRO A 335 6.71 -14.24 -18.76
N ALA A 336 6.37 -14.46 -20.04
CA ALA A 336 6.75 -13.54 -21.11
C ALA A 336 6.18 -12.13 -20.91
N GLU A 337 5.04 -12.02 -20.24
CA GLU A 337 4.37 -10.77 -19.89
C GLU A 337 5.19 -9.91 -18.92
N LEU A 338 5.94 -10.54 -18.00
CA LEU A 338 6.84 -9.83 -17.09
C LEU A 338 8.10 -9.37 -17.83
N VAL A 339 8.71 -10.26 -18.60
CA VAL A 339 9.89 -9.96 -19.42
C VAL A 339 9.61 -8.86 -20.44
N ALA A 340 8.42 -8.85 -21.05
CA ALA A 340 8.04 -7.84 -22.04
C ALA A 340 7.99 -6.42 -21.47
N LYS A 341 7.71 -6.26 -20.17
CA LYS A 341 7.67 -4.95 -19.48
C LYS A 341 9.06 -4.49 -19.07
N THR A 342 9.90 -5.40 -18.59
CA THR A 342 11.23 -5.05 -18.09
C THR A 342 12.31 -5.07 -19.16
N GLY A 343 12.09 -5.76 -20.28
CA GLY A 343 13.13 -6.04 -21.26
C GLY A 343 14.21 -7.01 -20.75
N CYS A 344 14.09 -7.52 -19.52
CA CYS A 344 15.14 -8.31 -18.88
C CYS A 344 14.74 -9.79 -18.76
N ALA A 345 15.55 -10.67 -19.33
CA ALA A 345 15.46 -12.11 -19.14
C ALA A 345 16.83 -12.68 -18.76
N ARG A 346 16.85 -13.72 -17.93
CA ARG A 346 18.08 -14.46 -17.64
C ARG A 346 18.47 -15.34 -18.81
N LYS A 347 19.77 -15.46 -19.05
CA LYS A 347 20.37 -16.32 -20.08
C LYS A 347 20.44 -17.77 -19.62
#